data_AF-A0A4S2FT57-F1
#
_entry.id   AF-A0A4S2FT57-F1
#
_cell.length_a   1.000
_cell.length_b   1.000
_cell.length_c   1.000
_cell.angle_alpha   90.00
_cell.angle_beta   90.00
_cell.angle_gamma   90.00
#
_symmetry.space_group_name_H-M   'P 1'
#
loop_
_entity.id
_entity.type
_entity.pdbx_description
1 polymer ?
#
loop_
_entity_poly.entity_id
_entity_poly.type
_entity_poly.pdbx_seq_one_letter_code
_entity_poly.pdbx_strand_id
1 'polypeptide(L)'
;MKLTDKRFWIYEAFAILSTALTVGLMELIDRFRLDSDVLPICIIMLTTYLIGHAVAWKSNRSCAWLKLGLTTYLFSAVALAVIFAIISVIDWLAATEVSDDVSADVHVVFSTLDLTLVIILIWSIVSFLPTMITTFIASFCFRAKTTEATGMELRSISLESIGVDGIAYTKSEALRIAEEYYNSNIPILGGDVYFFNNGNIKPTYDNWYCNRNKSETSYEYVARSCQVTCDYIKKYPDNANIFFSIVKGHIDE
;
A
#
# COMPACT_ATOMS: atom_id res chain seq x y z
N MET A 1 -12.95 -6.47 -11.55
CA MET A 1 -11.92 -6.67 -10.50
C MET A 1 -12.16 -8.05 -9.93
N LYS A 2 -11.20 -8.99 -10.03
CA LYS A 2 -11.42 -10.36 -9.56
C LYS A 2 -11.30 -10.40 -8.03
N LEU A 3 -12.38 -10.80 -7.35
CA LEU A 3 -12.48 -10.96 -5.88
C LEU A 3 -11.54 -12.06 -5.31
N THR A 4 -10.65 -12.61 -6.12
CA THR A 4 -9.76 -13.72 -5.78
C THR A 4 -8.34 -13.28 -5.39
N ASP A 5 -8.07 -11.98 -5.27
CA ASP A 5 -6.76 -11.52 -4.79
C ASP A 5 -6.60 -11.80 -3.28
N LYS A 6 -5.69 -12.70 -2.92
CA LYS A 6 -5.37 -13.04 -1.52
C LYS A 6 -4.95 -11.81 -0.69
N ARG A 7 -4.45 -10.74 -1.33
CA ARG A 7 -4.08 -9.49 -0.66
C ARG A 7 -5.29 -8.68 -0.22
N PHE A 8 -6.39 -8.77 -0.96
CA PHE A 8 -7.65 -8.10 -0.61
C PHE A 8 -8.22 -8.65 0.70
N TRP A 9 -8.31 -9.97 0.83
CA TRP A 9 -8.81 -10.63 2.05
C TRP A 9 -7.95 -10.35 3.29
N ILE A 10 -6.63 -10.23 3.12
CA ILE A 10 -5.73 -9.82 4.20
C ILE A 10 -6.03 -8.37 4.61
N TYR A 11 -6.28 -7.49 3.65
CA TYR A 11 -6.62 -6.09 3.91
C TYR A 11 -7.97 -5.93 4.63
N GLU A 12 -8.94 -6.77 4.28
CA GLU A 12 -10.26 -6.83 4.94
C GLU A 12 -10.17 -7.35 6.38
N ALA A 13 -9.29 -8.32 6.65
CA ALA A 13 -9.00 -8.78 8.00
C ALA A 13 -8.43 -7.66 8.90
N PHE A 14 -7.68 -6.70 8.33
CA PHE A 14 -7.20 -5.52 9.07
C PHE A 14 -8.32 -4.54 9.43
N ALA A 15 -9.44 -4.50 8.70
CA ALA A 15 -10.61 -3.72 9.08
C ALA A 15 -11.27 -4.28 10.35
N ILE A 16 -11.34 -5.62 10.46
CA ILE A 16 -11.81 -6.31 11.66
C ILE A 16 -10.88 -6.01 12.85
N LEU A 17 -9.56 -6.09 12.64
CA LEU A 17 -8.57 -5.74 13.67
C LEU A 17 -8.67 -4.28 14.13
N SER A 18 -8.89 -3.34 13.20
CA SER A 18 -9.06 -1.92 13.53
C SER A 18 -10.32 -1.69 14.36
N THR A 19 -11.40 -2.40 14.02
CA THR A 19 -12.65 -2.38 14.79
C THR A 19 -12.43 -2.91 16.21
N ALA A 20 -11.79 -4.07 16.36
CA ALA A 20 -11.50 -4.67 17.66
C ALA A 20 -10.61 -3.78 18.55
N LEU A 21 -9.57 -3.16 17.97
CA LEU A 21 -8.71 -2.21 18.68
C LEU A 21 -9.47 -0.95 19.11
N THR A 22 -10.37 -0.45 18.27
CA THR A 22 -11.22 0.72 18.59
C THR A 22 -12.15 0.40 19.76
N VAL A 23 -12.80 -0.76 19.74
CA VAL A 23 -13.67 -1.22 20.85
C VAL A 23 -12.87 -1.40 22.14
N GLY A 24 -11.70 -2.06 22.07
CA GLY A 24 -10.85 -2.25 23.25
C GLY A 24 -10.34 -0.93 23.85
N LEU A 25 -10.04 0.08 23.02
CA LEU A 25 -9.70 1.42 23.49
C LEU A 25 -10.89 2.11 24.17
N MET A 26 -12.10 1.96 23.64
CA MET A 26 -13.31 2.50 24.24
C MET A 26 -13.62 1.85 25.60
N GLU A 27 -13.45 0.53 25.72
CA GLU A 27 -13.59 -0.19 27.00
C GLU A 27 -12.59 0.30 28.05
N LEU A 28 -11.34 0.58 27.64
CA LEU A 28 -10.30 1.08 28.53
C LEU A 28 -10.58 2.49 29.04
N ILE A 29 -11.10 3.36 28.18
CA ILE A 29 -11.36 4.77 28.51
C ILE A 29 -12.59 4.92 29.40
N ASP A 30 -13.67 4.18 29.12
CA ASP A 30 -14.98 4.48 29.71
C ASP A 30 -15.53 3.34 30.58
N ARG A 31 -14.73 2.30 30.85
CA ARG A 31 -15.16 1.09 31.57
C ARG A 31 -16.46 0.50 30.97
N PHE A 32 -16.62 0.69 29.66
CA PHE A 32 -17.79 0.30 28.89
C PHE A 32 -17.96 -1.21 29.01
N ARG A 33 -19.01 -1.64 29.70
CA ARG A 33 -19.31 -3.06 29.84
C ARG A 33 -19.94 -3.52 28.53
N LEU A 34 -19.39 -4.56 27.91
CA LEU A 34 -19.98 -5.22 26.73
C LEU A 34 -21.36 -5.78 27.08
N ASP A 35 -22.38 -4.92 27.01
CA ASP A 35 -23.79 -5.28 27.13
C ASP A 35 -24.47 -5.25 25.75
N SER A 36 -25.73 -5.66 25.67
CA SER A 36 -26.51 -5.73 24.42
C SER A 36 -26.52 -4.43 23.60
N ASP A 37 -26.35 -3.28 24.25
CA ASP A 37 -26.37 -1.95 23.63
C ASP A 37 -25.09 -1.63 22.83
N VAL A 38 -24.04 -2.43 22.94
CA VAL A 38 -22.75 -2.21 22.26
C VAL A 38 -22.72 -2.81 20.85
N LEU A 39 -23.56 -3.81 20.57
CA LEU A 39 -23.59 -4.50 19.28
C LEU A 39 -23.88 -3.56 18.08
N PRO A 40 -24.86 -2.63 18.14
CA PRO A 40 -25.12 -1.70 17.05
C PRO A 40 -23.92 -0.77 16.78
N ILE A 41 -23.24 -0.33 17.84
CA ILE A 41 -22.07 0.54 17.76
C ILE A 41 -20.92 -0.20 17.05
N CYS A 42 -20.69 -1.47 17.40
CA CYS A 42 -19.71 -2.33 16.73
C CYS A 42 -20.01 -2.52 15.24
N ILE A 43 -21.28 -2.66 14.86
CA ILE A 43 -21.69 -2.81 13.45
C ILE A 43 -21.43 -1.51 12.67
N ILE A 44 -21.76 -0.35 13.24
CA ILE A 44 -21.47 0.96 12.64
C ILE A 44 -19.95 1.14 12.47
N MET A 45 -19.16 0.79 13.48
CA MET A 45 -17.70 0.87 13.38
C MET A 45 -17.15 -0.04 12.29
N LEU A 46 -17.58 -1.30 12.25
CA LEU A 46 -17.11 -2.26 11.24
C LEU A 46 -17.44 -1.78 9.81
N THR A 47 -18.66 -1.30 9.58
CA THR A 47 -19.08 -0.82 8.25
C THR A 47 -18.28 0.40 7.79
N THR A 48 -18.01 1.36 8.68
CA THR A 48 -17.18 2.54 8.35
C THR A 48 -15.74 2.17 8.02
N TYR A 49 -15.14 1.20 8.73
CA TYR A 49 -13.80 0.71 8.42
C TYR A 49 -13.76 -0.10 7.12
N LEU A 50 -14.74 -0.95 6.84
CA LEU A 50 -14.82 -1.70 5.58
C LEU A 50 -14.89 -0.75 4.38
N ILE A 51 -15.70 0.32 4.47
CA ILE A 51 -15.79 1.36 3.42
C ILE A 51 -14.44 2.06 3.24
N GLY A 52 -13.82 2.53 4.32
CA GLY A 52 -12.53 3.22 4.27
C GLY A 52 -11.43 2.34 3.66
N HIS A 53 -11.36 1.07 4.05
CA HIS A 53 -10.40 0.11 3.52
C HIS A 53 -10.65 -0.19 2.02
N ALA A 54 -11.90 -0.42 1.61
CA ALA A 54 -12.23 -0.67 0.21
C ALA A 54 -11.83 0.50 -0.71
N VAL A 55 -12.08 1.73 -0.27
CA VAL A 55 -11.73 2.94 -1.02
C VAL A 55 -10.21 3.16 -1.04
N ALA A 56 -9.53 3.01 0.11
CA ALA A 56 -8.08 3.17 0.20
C ALA A 56 -7.32 2.19 -0.69
N TRP A 57 -7.79 0.94 -0.76
CA TRP A 57 -7.23 -0.09 -1.64
C TRP A 57 -7.39 0.26 -3.13
N LYS A 58 -8.57 0.77 -3.53
CA LYS A 58 -8.81 1.18 -4.93
C LYS A 58 -8.02 2.44 -5.30
N SER A 59 -7.87 3.38 -4.38
CA SER A 59 -7.25 4.68 -4.62
C SER A 59 -5.73 4.62 -4.64
N ASN A 60 -5.10 3.71 -3.88
CA ASN A 60 -3.66 3.72 -3.71
C ASN A 60 -2.98 2.57 -4.49
N ARG A 61 -2.48 2.89 -5.68
CA ARG A 61 -1.61 1.99 -6.46
C ARG A 61 -0.13 1.99 -6.01
N SER A 62 0.24 2.87 -5.07
CA SER A 62 1.61 3.00 -4.57
C SER A 62 1.74 2.42 -3.15
N CYS A 63 2.80 1.68 -2.85
CA CYS A 63 3.08 1.12 -1.51
C CYS A 63 3.50 2.18 -0.47
N ALA A 64 2.94 3.39 -0.53
CA ALA A 64 3.14 4.42 0.49
C ALA A 64 2.16 4.18 1.64
N TRP A 65 2.61 3.45 2.66
CA TRP A 65 1.80 2.99 3.80
C TRP A 65 1.16 4.13 4.61
N LEU A 66 1.87 5.25 4.78
CA LEU A 66 1.31 6.44 5.44
C LEU A 66 0.16 7.05 4.63
N LYS A 67 0.27 7.07 3.29
CA LYS A 67 -0.81 7.53 2.41
C LYS A 67 -2.02 6.60 2.51
N LEU A 68 -1.78 5.30 2.63
CA LEU A 68 -2.85 4.29 2.77
C LEU A 68 -3.61 4.43 4.10
N GLY A 69 -2.88 4.54 5.22
CA GLY A 69 -3.48 4.76 6.53
C GLY A 69 -4.29 6.05 6.61
N LEU A 70 -3.72 7.16 6.12
CA LEU A 70 -4.41 8.45 6.07
C LEU A 70 -5.68 8.41 5.20
N THR A 71 -5.60 7.75 4.04
CA THR A 71 -6.75 7.61 3.13
C THR A 71 -7.86 6.79 3.79
N THR A 72 -7.50 5.67 4.43
CA THR A 72 -8.45 4.80 5.15
C THR A 72 -9.17 5.58 6.24
N TYR A 73 -8.41 6.32 7.06
CA TYR A 73 -8.96 7.16 8.14
C TYR A 73 -9.93 8.23 7.61
N LEU A 74 -9.54 8.99 6.59
CA LEU A 74 -10.38 10.07 6.04
C LEU A 74 -11.70 9.53 5.49
N PHE A 75 -11.66 8.44 4.73
CA PHE A 75 -12.88 7.86 4.16
C PHE A 75 -13.77 7.19 5.22
N SER A 76 -13.19 6.58 6.27
CA SER A 76 -13.96 6.06 7.39
C SER A 76 -14.63 7.18 8.20
N ALA A 77 -13.96 8.32 8.40
CA ALA A 77 -14.55 9.48 9.06
C ALA A 77 -15.70 10.10 8.26
N VAL A 78 -15.54 10.22 6.94
CA VAL A 78 -16.64 10.67 6.06
C VAL A 78 -17.81 9.69 6.11
N ALA A 79 -17.56 8.38 6.08
CA ALA A 79 -18.61 7.36 6.16
C ALA A 79 -19.39 7.46 7.49
N LEU A 80 -18.70 7.66 8.62
CA LEU A 80 -19.36 7.84 9.90
C LEU A 80 -20.22 9.10 9.94
N ALA A 81 -19.70 10.23 9.46
CA ALA A 81 -20.45 11.48 9.42
C ALA A 81 -21.74 11.35 8.60
N VAL A 82 -21.69 10.63 7.47
CA VAL A 82 -22.87 10.33 6.64
C VAL A 82 -23.86 9.43 7.38
N ILE A 83 -23.40 8.35 8.02
CA ILE A 83 -24.28 7.46 8.79
C ILE A 83 -24.99 8.23 9.91
N PHE A 84 -24.26 9.06 10.64
CA PHE A 84 -24.83 9.86 11.72
C PHE A 84 -25.86 10.86 11.19
N ALA A 85 -25.57 11.55 10.08
CA ALA A 85 -26.53 12.45 9.45
C ALA A 85 -27.83 11.72 9.04
N ILE A 86 -27.73 10.48 8.55
CA ILE A 86 -28.89 9.65 8.22
C ILE A 86 -29.70 9.33 9.49
N ILE A 87 -29.04 8.92 10.58
CA ILE A 87 -29.71 8.64 11.87
C ILE A 87 -30.45 9.88 12.37
N SER A 88 -29.80 11.05 12.34
CA SER A 88 -30.44 12.31 12.76
C SER A 88 -31.67 12.67 11.93
N VAL A 89 -31.64 12.39 10.62
CA VAL A 89 -32.80 12.60 9.74
C VAL A 89 -33.92 11.61 10.06
N ILE A 90 -33.61 10.35 10.35
CA ILE A 90 -34.60 9.34 10.77
C ILE A 90 -35.25 9.75 12.09
N ASP A 91 -34.47 10.15 13.09
CA ASP A 91 -34.99 10.61 14.39
C ASP A 91 -35.88 11.84 14.22
N TRP A 92 -35.49 12.79 13.37
CA TRP A 92 -36.32 13.95 13.05
C TRP A 92 -37.65 13.55 12.41
N LEU A 93 -37.64 12.64 11.45
CA LEU A 93 -38.87 12.15 10.79
C LEU A 93 -39.77 11.38 11.76
N ALA A 94 -39.20 10.56 12.64
CA ALA A 94 -39.95 9.83 13.65
C ALA A 94 -40.57 10.78 14.69
N ALA A 95 -39.85 11.82 15.11
CA ALA A 95 -40.36 12.83 16.03
C ALA A 95 -41.55 13.62 15.45
N THR A 96 -41.59 13.82 14.12
CA THR A 96 -42.74 14.48 13.46
C THR A 96 -44.00 13.63 13.39
N GLU A 97 -43.92 12.31 13.60
CA GLU A 97 -45.09 11.41 13.59
C GLU A 97 -45.76 11.26 14.97
N VAL A 98 -45.08 11.63 16.06
CA VAL A 98 -45.61 11.56 17.44
C VAL A 98 -46.03 12.96 17.91
N SER A 99 -47.22 13.40 17.52
CA SER A 99 -47.90 14.55 18.12
C SER A 99 -49.01 14.07 19.05
N ASP A 100 -48.80 14.14 20.37
CA ASP A 100 -49.54 15.03 21.27
C ASP A 100 -49.17 14.75 22.75
N ASP A 101 -49.05 15.85 23.50
CA ASP A 101 -48.84 16.00 24.96
C ASP A 101 -47.45 15.72 25.59
N VAL A 102 -46.74 16.80 25.97
CA VAL A 102 -46.47 17.22 27.38
C VAL A 102 -45.28 18.19 27.47
N SER A 103 -45.53 19.31 28.17
CA SER A 103 -44.67 20.20 28.98
C SER A 103 -43.26 20.58 28.48
N ALA A 104 -43.14 21.86 28.13
CA ALA A 104 -41.87 22.58 27.99
C ALA A 104 -41.27 22.91 29.36
N ASP A 105 -40.42 22.03 29.89
CA ASP A 105 -39.27 22.48 30.69
C ASP A 105 -38.18 21.39 30.76
N VAL A 106 -37.34 21.33 29.72
CA VAL A 106 -36.02 20.70 29.82
C VAL A 106 -35.05 21.67 29.17
N HIS A 107 -34.24 22.34 30.00
CA HIS A 107 -33.08 23.08 29.53
C HIS A 107 -32.08 22.10 28.90
N VAL A 108 -32.21 21.90 27.60
CA VAL A 108 -31.26 21.14 26.78
C VAL A 108 -30.03 22.02 26.57
N VAL A 109 -29.02 21.85 27.42
CA VAL A 109 -27.77 22.64 27.45
C VAL A 109 -26.92 22.48 26.18
N PHE A 110 -27.21 21.49 25.33
CA PHE A 110 -26.55 21.28 24.03
C PHE A 110 -27.57 20.86 22.97
N SER A 111 -27.60 21.53 21.81
CA SER A 111 -28.42 21.08 20.68
C SER A 111 -28.02 19.64 20.30
N THR A 112 -28.96 18.83 19.82
CA THR A 112 -28.69 17.46 19.32
C THR A 112 -27.54 17.47 18.30
N LEU A 113 -27.40 18.56 17.53
CA LEU A 113 -26.31 18.80 16.59
C LEU A 113 -24.95 19.04 17.26
N ASP A 114 -24.92 19.74 18.40
CA ASP A 114 -23.68 20.01 19.13
C ASP A 114 -23.13 18.75 19.78
N LEU A 115 -24.02 17.92 20.36
CA LEU A 115 -23.68 16.62 20.92
C LEU A 115 -23.12 15.68 19.83
N THR A 116 -23.75 15.68 18.67
CA THR A 116 -23.32 14.94 17.47
C THR A 116 -21.90 15.31 17.06
N LEU A 117 -21.61 16.61 16.99
CA LEU A 117 -20.31 17.12 16.57
C LEU A 117 -19.22 16.75 17.57
N VAL A 118 -19.52 16.78 18.87
CA VAL A 118 -18.61 16.32 19.92
C VAL A 118 -18.33 14.83 19.80
N ILE A 119 -19.35 14.00 19.55
CA ILE A 119 -19.19 12.55 19.35
C ILE A 119 -18.31 12.25 18.13
N ILE A 120 -18.54 12.94 17.00
CA ILE A 120 -17.72 12.79 15.78
C ILE A 120 -16.27 13.21 16.05
N LEU A 121 -16.04 14.28 16.82
CA LEU A 121 -14.71 14.77 17.15
C LEU A 121 -13.95 13.80 18.06
N ILE A 122 -14.60 13.26 19.10
CA ILE A 122 -14.04 12.23 19.96
C ILE A 122 -13.72 10.98 19.13
N TRP A 123 -14.63 10.54 18.28
CA TRP A 123 -14.41 9.38 17.42
C TRP A 123 -13.29 9.58 16.42
N SER A 124 -13.15 10.79 15.86
CA SER A 124 -12.06 11.13 14.94
C SER A 124 -10.69 11.03 15.61
N ILE A 125 -10.61 11.31 16.92
CA ILE A 125 -9.38 11.17 17.69
C ILE A 125 -9.13 9.69 18.03
N VAL A 126 -10.16 8.97 18.49
CA VAL A 126 -10.03 7.57 18.95
C VAL A 126 -9.74 6.61 17.81
N SER A 127 -10.34 6.80 16.63
CA SER A 127 -10.19 5.92 15.46
C SER A 127 -8.85 6.10 14.72
N PHE A 128 -8.15 7.21 14.94
CA PHE A 128 -6.89 7.52 14.27
C PHE A 128 -5.79 6.52 14.63
N LEU A 129 -5.61 6.26 15.94
CA LEU A 129 -4.56 5.37 16.45
C LEU A 129 -4.73 3.92 15.93
N PRO A 130 -5.91 3.27 16.07
CA PRO A 130 -6.16 1.94 15.50
C PRO A 130 -5.84 1.86 14.01
N THR A 131 -6.31 2.83 13.21
CA THR A 131 -6.11 2.83 11.76
C THR A 131 -4.64 2.92 11.37
N MET A 132 -3.88 3.77 12.07
CA MET A 132 -2.44 3.91 11.83
C MET A 132 -1.68 2.66 12.27
N ILE A 133 -2.04 2.06 13.40
CA ILE A 133 -1.42 0.84 13.90
C ILE A 133 -1.69 -0.34 12.96
N THR A 134 -2.94 -0.55 12.52
CA THR A 134 -3.27 -1.68 11.65
C THR A 134 -2.65 -1.55 10.27
N THR A 135 -2.61 -0.35 9.69
CA THR A 135 -1.92 -0.12 8.41
C THR A 135 -0.40 -0.24 8.53
N PHE A 136 0.18 0.14 9.67
CA PHE A 136 1.59 -0.07 9.97
C PHE A 136 1.92 -1.56 10.17
N ILE A 137 1.13 -2.30 10.94
CA ILE A 137 1.27 -3.75 11.10
C ILE A 137 1.07 -4.45 9.76
N ALA A 138 0.08 -4.04 8.95
CA ALA A 138 -0.09 -4.54 7.60
C ALA A 138 1.17 -4.33 6.76
N SER A 139 1.80 -3.15 6.86
CA SER A 139 3.07 -2.89 6.17
C SER A 139 4.18 -3.86 6.59
N PHE A 140 4.27 -4.19 7.88
CA PHE A 140 5.22 -5.17 8.39
C PHE A 140 4.86 -6.58 7.97
N CYS A 141 3.60 -7.00 8.05
CA CYS A 141 3.17 -8.33 7.62
C CYS A 141 3.36 -8.52 6.12
N PHE A 142 3.10 -7.50 5.30
CA PHE A 142 3.39 -7.56 3.87
C PHE A 142 4.88 -7.53 3.61
N ARG A 143 5.66 -6.69 4.31
CA ARG A 143 7.13 -6.68 4.20
C ARG A 143 7.71 -8.04 4.60
N ALA A 144 7.34 -8.58 5.76
CA ALA A 144 7.76 -9.86 6.31
C ALA A 144 7.29 -11.05 5.49
N LYS A 145 6.06 -11.05 4.96
CA LYS A 145 5.58 -12.10 4.05
C LYS A 145 6.27 -12.04 2.69
N THR A 146 6.68 -10.84 2.27
CA THR A 146 7.61 -10.71 1.15
C THR A 146 8.93 -11.37 1.56
N THR A 147 9.50 -11.06 2.73
CA THR A 147 10.74 -11.65 3.28
C THR A 147 10.68 -13.15 3.64
N GLU A 148 9.50 -13.73 3.86
CA GLU A 148 9.33 -15.17 4.15
C GLU A 148 9.05 -15.96 2.87
N ALA A 149 8.31 -15.40 1.92
CA ALA A 149 8.22 -15.94 0.56
C ALA A 149 9.52 -15.73 -0.25
N THR A 150 10.35 -14.76 0.15
CA THR A 150 11.70 -14.52 -0.33
C THR A 150 12.64 -14.52 0.86
N GLY A 151 13.08 -15.69 1.32
CA GLY A 151 14.19 -15.79 2.27
C GLY A 151 15.40 -15.04 1.71
N MET A 152 15.55 -13.77 2.11
CA MET A 152 16.56 -12.79 1.69
C MET A 152 17.20 -13.04 0.31
N GLU A 153 16.43 -12.95 -0.79
CA GLU A 153 17.01 -12.62 -2.09
C GLU A 153 17.07 -11.09 -2.19
N LEU A 154 18.25 -10.50 -1.95
CA LEU A 154 18.54 -9.13 -2.36
C LEU A 154 18.18 -8.99 -3.84
N ARG A 155 17.12 -8.25 -4.19
CA ARG A 155 16.75 -8.02 -5.60
C ARG A 155 17.74 -7.10 -6.32
N SER A 156 18.41 -6.26 -5.55
CA SER A 156 19.35 -5.27 -6.05
C SER A 156 20.37 -4.88 -4.98
N ILE A 157 21.57 -4.49 -5.40
CA ILE A 157 22.69 -4.06 -4.55
C ILE A 157 23.28 -2.77 -5.12
N SER A 158 23.51 -1.78 -4.26
CA SER A 158 24.23 -0.56 -4.63
C SER A 158 25.71 -0.86 -4.89
N LEU A 159 26.23 -0.34 -5.98
CA LEU A 159 27.65 -0.46 -6.35
C LEU A 159 28.53 0.64 -5.74
N GLU A 160 27.95 1.57 -4.97
CA GLU A 160 28.70 2.65 -4.33
C GLU A 160 29.80 2.12 -3.39
N SER A 161 29.57 0.95 -2.77
CA SER A 161 30.54 0.27 -1.92
C SER A 161 31.85 -0.09 -2.62
N ILE A 162 31.84 -0.18 -3.95
CA ILE A 162 33.02 -0.42 -4.80
C ILE A 162 33.39 0.81 -5.64
N GLY A 163 32.82 1.98 -5.34
CA GLY A 163 33.11 3.24 -6.02
C GLY A 163 32.47 3.39 -7.40
N VAL A 164 31.44 2.60 -7.71
CA VAL A 164 30.69 2.69 -8.98
C VAL A 164 29.31 3.27 -8.68
N ASP A 165 28.95 4.35 -9.38
CA ASP A 165 27.59 4.89 -9.34
C ASP A 165 26.66 3.97 -10.14
N GLY A 166 25.78 3.24 -9.45
CA GLY A 166 24.88 2.30 -10.08
C GLY A 166 24.33 1.23 -9.16
N ILE A 167 23.46 0.40 -9.73
CA ILE A 167 22.78 -0.69 -9.04
C ILE A 167 22.96 -1.97 -9.86
N ALA A 168 23.27 -3.07 -9.18
CA ALA A 168 23.26 -4.41 -9.78
C ALA A 168 22.05 -5.21 -9.28
N TYR A 169 21.42 -5.98 -10.16
CA TYR A 169 20.13 -6.65 -9.96
C TYR A 169 20.27 -8.16 -10.06
N THR A 170 19.39 -8.92 -9.41
CA THR A 170 19.32 -10.37 -9.63
C THR A 170 18.97 -10.69 -11.08
N LYS A 171 19.22 -11.94 -11.51
CA LYS A 171 18.87 -12.41 -12.85
C LYS A 171 17.41 -12.11 -13.24
N SER A 172 16.46 -12.39 -12.35
CA SER A 172 15.03 -12.16 -12.59
C SER A 172 14.69 -10.67 -12.72
N GLU A 173 15.27 -9.84 -11.86
CA GLU A 173 15.02 -8.41 -11.84
C GLU A 173 15.69 -7.69 -13.01
N ALA A 174 16.90 -8.11 -13.41
CA ALA A 174 17.60 -7.62 -14.58
C ALA A 174 16.81 -7.89 -15.88
N LEU A 175 16.20 -9.07 -16.01
CA LEU A 175 15.30 -9.38 -17.13
C LEU A 175 14.05 -8.50 -17.15
N ARG A 176 13.44 -8.24 -15.98
CA ARG A 176 12.29 -7.33 -15.85
C ARG A 176 12.64 -5.91 -16.28
N ILE A 177 13.80 -5.41 -15.89
CA ILE A 177 14.29 -4.06 -16.24
C ILE A 177 14.59 -3.97 -17.74
N ALA A 178 15.17 -5.00 -18.34
CA ALA A 178 15.41 -5.03 -19.79
C ALA A 178 14.10 -4.91 -20.58
N GLU A 179 13.04 -5.60 -20.16
CA GLU A 179 11.71 -5.47 -20.76
C GLU A 179 11.11 -4.07 -20.55
N GLU A 180 11.31 -3.46 -19.38
CA GLU A 180 10.85 -2.09 -19.08
C GLU A 180 11.52 -1.05 -19.99
N TYR A 181 12.82 -1.19 -20.24
CA TYR A 181 13.55 -0.35 -21.18
C TYR A 181 13.07 -0.53 -22.62
N TYR A 182 12.82 -1.76 -23.06
CA TYR A 182 12.23 -2.03 -24.37
C TYR A 182 10.87 -1.34 -24.55
N ASN A 183 9.96 -1.51 -23.57
CA ASN A 183 8.62 -0.90 -23.62
C ASN A 183 8.65 0.63 -23.56
N SER A 184 9.70 1.19 -22.97
CA SER A 184 9.92 2.65 -22.88
C SER A 184 10.71 3.21 -24.06
N ASN A 185 11.01 2.39 -25.08
CA ASN A 185 11.84 2.74 -26.22
C ASN A 185 13.24 3.26 -25.83
N ILE A 186 13.85 2.67 -24.79
CA ILE A 186 15.18 3.01 -24.28
C ILE A 186 16.15 1.89 -24.69
N PRO A 187 17.24 2.20 -25.41
CA PRO A 187 18.22 1.20 -25.81
C PRO A 187 19.12 0.81 -24.64
N ILE A 188 19.65 -0.41 -24.69
CA ILE A 188 20.60 -0.92 -23.68
C ILE A 188 22.00 -0.92 -24.29
N LEU A 189 22.94 -0.18 -23.69
CA LEU A 189 24.33 -0.14 -24.16
C LEU A 189 25.10 -1.39 -23.78
N GLY A 190 24.74 -2.02 -22.66
CA GLY A 190 25.44 -3.17 -22.12
C GLY A 190 25.18 -3.33 -20.63
N GLY A 191 26.11 -4.00 -19.96
CA GLY A 191 26.10 -4.18 -18.51
C GLY A 191 27.26 -5.01 -18.02
N ASP A 192 27.44 -5.02 -16.70
CA ASP A 192 28.51 -5.72 -16.00
C ASP A 192 27.92 -6.77 -15.05
N VAL A 193 28.71 -7.80 -14.78
CA VAL A 193 28.33 -8.87 -13.86
C VAL A 193 29.13 -8.76 -12.56
N TYR A 194 28.43 -8.99 -11.44
CA TYR A 194 28.96 -8.89 -10.10
C TYR A 194 28.67 -10.16 -9.31
N PHE A 195 29.60 -10.49 -8.42
CA PHE A 195 29.46 -11.56 -7.45
C PHE A 195 29.33 -10.97 -6.04
N PHE A 196 28.28 -11.37 -5.34
CA PHE A 196 28.01 -10.97 -3.96
C PHE A 196 28.36 -12.10 -3.00
N ASN A 197 29.27 -11.84 -2.06
CA ASN A 197 29.66 -12.83 -1.06
C ASN A 197 29.93 -12.17 0.28
N ASN A 198 29.29 -12.67 1.34
CA ASN A 198 29.50 -12.23 2.73
C ASN A 198 29.45 -10.69 2.88
N GLY A 199 28.45 -10.05 2.27
CA GLY A 199 28.27 -8.59 2.36
C GLY A 199 29.15 -7.77 1.42
N ASN A 200 30.04 -8.39 0.64
CA ASN A 200 30.92 -7.70 -0.31
C ASN A 200 30.50 -8.01 -1.75
N ILE A 201 30.26 -6.97 -2.54
CA ILE A 201 30.07 -7.08 -3.99
C ILE A 201 31.41 -6.90 -4.69
N LYS A 202 31.69 -7.73 -5.70
CA LYS A 202 32.92 -7.66 -6.50
C LYS A 202 32.59 -7.83 -7.98
N PRO A 203 33.25 -7.13 -8.90
CA PRO A 203 33.10 -7.37 -10.33
C PRO A 203 33.61 -8.77 -10.68
N THR A 204 32.90 -9.49 -11.55
CA THR A 204 33.43 -10.74 -12.15
C THR A 204 34.31 -10.47 -13.36
N TYR A 205 34.32 -9.23 -13.85
CA TYR A 205 34.89 -8.80 -15.13
C TYR A 205 34.20 -9.34 -16.38
N ASP A 206 33.09 -10.08 -16.21
CA ASP A 206 32.21 -10.41 -17.31
C ASP A 206 31.31 -9.22 -17.62
N ASN A 207 31.10 -8.95 -18.91
CA ASN A 207 30.24 -7.89 -19.39
C ASN A 207 29.66 -8.26 -20.77
N TRP A 208 28.68 -7.48 -21.20
CA TRP A 208 28.21 -7.46 -22.58
C TRP A 208 28.02 -6.02 -23.03
N TYR A 209 28.03 -5.83 -24.33
CA TYR A 209 27.76 -4.53 -24.94
C TYR A 209 26.98 -4.69 -26.24
N CYS A 210 26.21 -3.67 -26.59
CA CYS A 210 25.43 -3.62 -27.80
C CYS A 210 25.54 -2.23 -28.43
N ASN A 211 26.47 -2.07 -29.37
CA ASN A 211 26.65 -0.82 -30.09
C ASN A 211 25.60 -0.67 -31.20
N ARG A 212 25.16 0.56 -31.45
CA ARG A 212 24.23 0.88 -32.55
C ARG A 212 24.88 0.66 -33.92
N ASN A 213 24.17 -0.02 -34.81
CA ASN A 213 24.55 -0.19 -36.21
C ASN A 213 24.16 1.04 -37.02
N LYS A 214 24.98 1.41 -38.02
CA LYS A 214 24.72 2.60 -38.86
C LYS A 214 23.44 2.49 -39.70
N SER A 215 23.06 1.26 -40.05
CA SER A 215 21.91 0.97 -40.93
C SER A 215 20.61 0.72 -40.18
N GLU A 216 20.63 0.63 -38.84
CA GLU A 216 19.43 0.30 -38.07
C GLU A 216 18.72 1.55 -37.55
N THR A 217 17.40 1.50 -37.57
CA THR A 217 16.55 2.50 -36.95
C THR A 217 16.70 2.47 -35.42
N SER A 218 16.31 3.56 -34.75
CA SER A 218 16.36 3.61 -33.29
C SER A 218 15.51 2.50 -32.63
N TYR A 219 14.36 2.16 -33.22
CA TYR A 219 13.51 1.07 -32.73
C TYR A 219 14.15 -0.31 -32.92
N GLU A 220 14.75 -0.58 -34.08
CA GLU A 220 15.50 -1.82 -34.31
C GLU A 220 16.68 -1.96 -33.33
N TYR A 221 17.36 -0.86 -33.02
CA TYR A 221 18.42 -0.84 -32.03
C TYR A 221 17.90 -1.17 -30.62
N VAL A 222 16.77 -0.58 -30.21
CA VAL A 222 16.12 -0.89 -28.91
C VAL A 222 15.74 -2.37 -28.83
N ALA A 223 15.10 -2.91 -29.87
CA ALA A 223 14.71 -4.32 -29.92
C ALA A 223 15.93 -5.25 -29.84
N ARG A 224 16.97 -4.98 -30.63
CA ARG A 224 18.19 -5.79 -30.66
C ARG A 224 18.99 -5.70 -29.37
N SER A 225 19.11 -4.51 -28.77
CA SER A 225 19.82 -4.33 -27.49
C SER A 225 19.12 -5.00 -26.32
N CYS A 226 17.78 -4.97 -26.27
CA CYS A 226 16.99 -5.74 -25.33
C CYS A 226 17.23 -7.25 -25.52
N GLN A 227 17.15 -7.75 -26.76
CA GLN A 227 17.37 -9.18 -27.06
C GLN A 227 18.77 -9.65 -26.65
N VAL A 228 19.82 -8.93 -27.01
CA VAL A 228 21.22 -9.24 -26.63
C VAL A 228 21.36 -9.31 -25.12
N THR A 229 20.78 -8.34 -24.40
CA THR A 229 20.82 -8.29 -22.92
C THR A 229 20.11 -9.49 -22.31
N CYS A 230 18.88 -9.77 -22.74
CA CYS A 230 18.10 -10.91 -22.27
C CYS A 230 18.79 -12.25 -22.55
N ASP A 231 19.37 -12.42 -23.74
CA ASP A 231 20.09 -13.64 -24.11
C ASP A 231 21.34 -13.85 -23.27
N TYR A 232 22.10 -12.78 -23.02
CA TYR A 232 23.28 -12.85 -22.17
C TYR A 232 22.90 -13.27 -20.75
N ILE A 233 21.96 -12.55 -20.13
CA ILE A 233 21.50 -12.81 -18.76
C ILE A 233 20.95 -14.25 -18.63
N LYS A 234 20.15 -14.71 -19.60
CA LYS A 234 19.57 -16.07 -19.59
C LYS A 234 20.65 -17.16 -19.69
N LYS A 235 21.66 -16.97 -20.53
CA LYS A 235 22.77 -17.92 -20.71
C LYS A 235 23.76 -17.94 -19.55
N TYR A 236 23.86 -16.85 -18.78
CA TYR A 236 24.76 -16.79 -17.64
C TYR A 236 24.37 -17.84 -16.58
N PRO A 237 25.33 -18.58 -16.00
CA PRO A 237 25.05 -19.65 -15.03
C PRO A 237 24.16 -19.19 -13.88
N ASP A 238 23.17 -20.02 -13.53
CA ASP A 238 22.29 -19.74 -12.40
C ASP A 238 23.06 -19.86 -11.09
N ASN A 239 23.23 -18.72 -10.42
CA ASN A 239 23.87 -18.62 -9.11
C ASN A 239 23.22 -17.47 -8.35
N ALA A 240 22.70 -17.75 -7.15
CA ALA A 240 22.00 -16.78 -6.31
C ALA A 240 22.86 -15.57 -5.89
N ASN A 241 24.18 -15.71 -5.99
CA ASN A 241 25.14 -14.66 -5.65
C ASN A 241 25.54 -13.79 -6.85
N ILE A 242 24.95 -14.00 -8.03
CA ILE A 242 25.27 -13.23 -9.24
C ILE A 242 24.26 -12.11 -9.45
N PHE A 243 24.80 -10.92 -9.74
CA PHE A 243 24.05 -9.69 -9.98
C PHE A 243 24.51 -9.03 -11.29
N PHE A 244 23.61 -8.28 -11.94
CA PHE A 244 23.82 -7.65 -13.24
C PHE A 244 23.53 -6.15 -13.15
N SER A 245 24.46 -5.30 -13.55
CA SER A 245 24.15 -3.89 -13.85
C SER A 245 23.65 -3.77 -15.28
N ILE A 246 22.79 -2.78 -15.57
CA ILE A 246 22.33 -2.51 -16.93
C ILE A 246 22.58 -1.04 -17.24
N VAL A 247 23.34 -0.78 -18.30
CA VAL A 247 23.66 0.57 -18.77
C VAL A 247 22.65 0.96 -19.85
N LYS A 248 21.82 1.96 -19.55
CA LYS A 248 20.87 2.53 -20.51
C LYS A 248 21.58 3.50 -21.47
N GLY A 249 21.14 3.51 -22.73
CA GLY A 249 21.55 4.48 -23.73
C GLY A 249 20.61 5.67 -23.81
N HIS A 250 21.01 6.67 -24.59
CA HIS A 250 20.15 7.77 -25.01
C HIS A 250 19.87 7.65 -26.51
N ILE A 251 18.65 7.99 -26.92
CA ILE A 251 18.34 8.19 -28.34
C ILE A 251 18.42 9.70 -28.54
N ASP A 252 19.45 10.16 -29.25
CA ASP A 252 19.47 11.53 -29.74
C ASP A 252 18.39 11.64 -30.83
N GLU A 253 17.41 12.55 -30.63
CA GLU A 253 16.40 12.92 -31.63
C GLU A 253 17.00 13.68 -32.82
#